data_AF-A0A4Q0Q6U3-F1
#
_entry.id   AF-A0A4Q0Q6U3-F1
#
_cell.length_a   1.000
_cell.length_b   1.000
_cell.length_c   1.000
_cell.angle_alpha   90.00
_cell.angle_beta   90.00
_cell.angle_gamma   90.00
#
_symmetry.space_group_name_H-M   'P 1'
#
loop_
_entity.id
_entity.type
_entity.pdbx_description
1 polymer ?
#
loop_
_entity_poly.entity_id
_entity_poly.type
_entity_poly.pdbx_seq_one_letter_code
_entity_poly.pdbx_strand_id
1 'polypeptide(L)'
;AGAKNSSIVAGALNLSTGANVDLSITGSGNALSALGLTGSTGTGTAFTASRAASAGGVSGKTLTFTSFNGGTAVNVTFGDGTGGTVKTLDQLNTQLQANNLTATIDANGLLTVSATNDYASSTIGSAVAGGTIGGTITTSLTWTNATTPTVDAVAQATRSNLVAQYNNIMSQIDTTSVDSSFNGVNLLNGDQLKLVFDETGKSSLNITGVTFNSKGLGLAGLVQGVDFIDNSATNRVLAKLNAASSTLRSEASTLGSNLSVVQVRQDFNKNLINVLQTGSSNLTLADTNEEAANSQALSTRQSIAVSALSLANQSQQSVLQLLR
;
A
#
# COMPACT_ATOMS: atom_id res chain seq x y z
N ALA A 1 -11.74 -14.08 51.03
CA ALA A 1 -12.18 -15.50 51.04
C ALA A 1 -11.09 -16.40 51.60
N GLY A 2 -11.46 -17.53 52.23
CA GLY A 2 -10.52 -18.61 52.63
C GLY A 2 -9.50 -18.32 53.73
N ALA A 3 -9.35 -17.07 54.17
CA ALA A 3 -8.30 -16.67 55.13
C ALA A 3 -8.73 -16.73 56.61
N LYS A 4 -10.04 -16.83 56.90
CA LYS A 4 -10.55 -16.99 58.27
C LYS A 4 -11.08 -18.40 58.43
N ASN A 5 -10.73 -19.06 59.54
CA ASN A 5 -11.30 -20.35 59.88
C ASN A 5 -12.81 -20.22 60.13
N SER A 6 -13.56 -21.27 59.81
CA SER A 6 -14.95 -21.38 60.26
C SER A 6 -15.00 -21.22 61.79
N SER A 7 -16.01 -20.52 62.29
CA SER A 7 -16.08 -20.12 63.69
C SER A 7 -17.53 -20.11 64.18
N ILE A 8 -17.71 -20.06 65.50
CA ILE A 8 -19.01 -19.76 66.10
C ILE A 8 -19.00 -18.29 66.52
N VAL A 9 -19.96 -17.51 66.04
CA VAL A 9 -20.11 -16.09 66.41
C VAL A 9 -21.53 -15.89 66.94
N ALA A 10 -21.65 -15.43 68.18
CA ALA A 10 -22.95 -15.22 68.85
C ALA A 10 -23.90 -16.43 68.79
N GLY A 11 -23.34 -17.65 68.90
CA GLY A 11 -24.11 -18.90 68.85
C GLY A 11 -24.46 -19.40 67.45
N ALA A 12 -24.15 -18.65 66.39
CA ALA A 12 -24.31 -19.07 65.01
C ALA A 12 -23.03 -19.71 64.46
N LEU A 13 -23.18 -20.79 63.68
CA LEU A 13 -22.08 -21.41 62.93
C LEU A 13 -21.78 -20.61 61.66
N ASN A 14 -20.60 -20.01 61.60
CA ASN A 14 -20.10 -19.28 60.45
C ASN A 14 -19.11 -20.17 59.68
N LEU A 15 -19.52 -20.64 58.50
CA LEU A 15 -18.68 -21.47 57.63
C LEU A 15 -17.89 -20.58 56.65
N SER A 16 -16.58 -20.77 56.60
CA SER A 16 -15.72 -20.08 55.65
C SER A 16 -15.77 -20.73 54.27
N THR A 17 -15.72 -19.95 53.20
CA THR A 17 -15.46 -20.49 51.86
C THR A 17 -14.04 -21.04 51.78
N GLY A 18 -13.81 -22.08 50.99
CA GLY A 18 -12.45 -22.62 50.78
C GLY A 18 -11.48 -21.58 50.19
N ALA A 19 -10.17 -21.82 50.33
CA ALA A 19 -9.14 -20.97 49.73
C ALA A 19 -9.13 -21.08 48.20
N ASN A 20 -9.44 -22.26 47.64
CA ASN A 20 -9.34 -22.56 46.20
C ASN A 20 -10.67 -22.95 45.52
N VAL A 21 -11.69 -23.35 46.28
CA VAL A 21 -13.05 -23.66 45.77
C VAL A 21 -14.14 -22.93 46.56
N ASP A 22 -15.26 -22.61 45.92
CA ASP A 22 -16.43 -22.02 46.59
C ASP A 22 -17.01 -23.00 47.62
N LEU A 23 -17.73 -22.47 48.62
CA LEU A 23 -18.41 -23.37 49.57
C LEU A 23 -19.63 -23.96 48.87
N SER A 24 -19.64 -25.28 48.73
CA SER A 24 -20.77 -26.05 48.26
C SER A 24 -21.13 -27.09 49.31
N ILE A 25 -22.36 -27.01 49.83
CA ILE A 25 -22.93 -28.01 50.73
C ILE A 25 -24.10 -28.63 49.96
N THR A 26 -24.00 -29.92 49.66
CA THR A 26 -25.03 -30.67 48.94
C THR A 26 -25.56 -31.81 49.80
N GLY A 27 -26.80 -32.21 49.56
CA GLY A 27 -27.40 -33.33 50.27
C GLY A 27 -28.57 -33.91 49.48
N SER A 28 -28.96 -35.13 49.85
CA SER A 28 -30.12 -35.82 49.30
C SER A 28 -31.32 -35.71 50.24
N GLY A 29 -32.53 -35.77 49.69
CA GLY A 29 -33.76 -35.67 50.48
C GLY A 29 -33.91 -34.33 51.20
N ASN A 30 -34.29 -34.37 52.49
CA ASN A 30 -34.52 -33.19 53.32
C ASN A 30 -33.33 -32.84 54.25
N ALA A 31 -32.13 -33.39 54.01
CA ALA A 31 -31.00 -33.24 54.92
C ALA A 31 -30.60 -31.78 55.19
N LEU A 32 -30.55 -30.92 54.16
CA LEU A 32 -30.26 -29.49 54.32
C LEU A 32 -31.39 -28.75 55.05
N SER A 33 -32.64 -29.23 54.89
CA SER A 33 -33.79 -28.70 55.61
C SER A 33 -33.78 -29.03 57.09
N ALA A 34 -33.39 -30.26 57.45
CA ALA A 34 -33.22 -30.66 58.85
C ALA A 34 -32.13 -29.84 59.57
N LEU A 35 -31.16 -29.32 58.81
CA LEU A 35 -30.08 -28.45 59.31
C LEU A 35 -30.40 -26.95 59.21
N GLY A 36 -31.61 -26.57 58.77
CA GLY A 36 -32.03 -25.17 58.68
C GLY A 36 -31.36 -24.35 57.56
N LEU A 37 -30.76 -25.02 56.58
CA LEU A 37 -30.00 -24.40 55.47
C LEU A 37 -30.84 -24.27 54.19
N THR A 38 -32.14 -24.01 54.30
CA THR A 38 -33.06 -23.99 53.15
C THR A 38 -33.11 -22.64 52.44
N GLY A 39 -33.29 -22.65 51.12
CA GLY A 39 -33.85 -21.51 50.40
C GLY A 39 -35.30 -21.23 50.80
N SER A 40 -35.91 -20.15 50.30
CA SER A 40 -37.24 -19.67 50.70
C SER A 40 -38.40 -20.68 50.57
N THR A 41 -38.21 -21.76 49.81
CA THR A 41 -39.20 -22.81 49.54
C THR A 41 -38.99 -24.11 50.32
N GLY A 42 -37.95 -24.24 51.16
CA GLY A 42 -37.74 -25.44 51.99
C GLY A 42 -37.23 -26.70 51.26
N THR A 43 -37.05 -26.65 49.94
CA THR A 43 -36.71 -27.81 49.08
C THR A 43 -35.28 -27.78 48.53
N GLY A 44 -34.42 -26.91 49.04
CA GLY A 44 -33.04 -26.75 48.55
C GLY A 44 -32.19 -27.99 48.80
N THR A 45 -31.65 -28.59 47.74
CA THR A 45 -30.70 -29.72 47.80
C THR A 45 -29.24 -29.27 47.77
N ALA A 46 -28.99 -27.97 47.59
CA ALA A 46 -27.66 -27.37 47.62
C ALA A 46 -27.70 -25.97 48.24
N PHE A 47 -26.68 -25.66 49.05
CA PHE A 47 -26.33 -24.31 49.48
C PHE A 47 -24.96 -23.97 48.89
N THR A 48 -24.88 -22.90 48.11
CA THR A 48 -23.63 -22.39 47.56
C THR A 48 -23.37 -20.97 48.07
N ALA A 49 -22.17 -20.74 48.58
CA ALA A 49 -21.68 -19.41 48.88
C ALA A 49 -20.44 -19.16 48.02
N SER A 50 -20.57 -18.24 47.06
CA SER A 50 -19.43 -17.90 46.22
C SER A 50 -18.37 -17.18 47.04
N ARG A 51 -17.09 -17.47 46.75
CA ARG A 51 -16.01 -16.67 47.31
C ARG A 51 -16.22 -15.21 46.90
N ALA A 52 -16.19 -14.29 47.84
CA ALA A 52 -15.73 -12.95 47.53
C ALA A 52 -14.24 -13.11 47.20
N ALA A 53 -13.87 -13.17 45.91
CA ALA A 53 -12.48 -13.15 45.50
C ALA A 53 -11.86 -11.94 46.20
N SER A 54 -11.02 -12.19 47.21
CA SER A 54 -10.26 -11.10 47.80
C SER A 54 -9.47 -10.48 46.68
N ALA A 55 -9.40 -9.15 46.66
CA ALA A 55 -8.36 -8.41 45.96
C ALA A 55 -7.09 -9.27 45.92
N GLY A 56 -6.65 -9.68 44.72
CA GLY A 56 -5.38 -10.40 44.58
C GLY A 56 -4.26 -9.58 45.24
N GLY A 57 -3.12 -10.20 45.56
CA GLY A 57 -2.01 -9.50 46.27
C GLY A 57 -1.53 -8.19 45.61
N VAL A 58 -1.95 -7.92 44.38
CA VAL A 58 -1.65 -6.72 43.59
C VAL A 58 -2.82 -5.77 43.38
N SER A 59 -4.00 -6.01 43.96
CA SER A 59 -5.15 -5.09 43.81
C SER A 59 -4.81 -3.70 44.37
N GLY A 60 -5.22 -2.65 43.65
CA GLY A 60 -4.88 -1.26 43.92
C GLY A 60 -3.42 -0.89 43.58
N LYS A 61 -2.59 -1.85 43.13
CA LYS A 61 -1.23 -1.54 42.67
C LYS A 61 -1.26 -1.08 41.22
N THR A 62 -0.35 -0.16 40.90
CA THR A 62 -0.13 0.32 39.54
C THR A 62 1.08 -0.34 38.87
N LEU A 63 0.94 -0.70 37.60
CA LEU A 63 2.01 -1.05 36.68
C LEU A 63 2.12 0.05 35.63
N THR A 64 3.27 0.72 35.59
CA THR A 64 3.50 1.78 34.61
C THR A 64 4.60 1.41 33.64
N PHE A 65 4.46 1.84 32.38
CA PHE A 65 5.55 1.88 31.43
C PHE A 65 5.64 3.28 30.82
N THR A 66 6.85 3.85 30.74
CA THR A 66 7.07 5.04 29.91
C THR A 66 6.83 4.71 28.43
N SER A 67 6.76 5.73 27.57
CA SER A 67 6.61 5.52 26.11
C SER A 67 7.67 4.54 25.59
N PHE A 68 7.22 3.53 24.84
CA PHE A 68 8.03 2.52 24.18
C PHE A 68 7.84 2.64 22.67
N ASN A 69 8.91 2.92 21.92
CA ASN A 69 8.91 3.09 20.46
C ASN A 69 7.84 4.07 19.93
N GLY A 70 7.61 5.16 20.66
CA GLY A 70 6.60 6.17 20.30
C GLY A 70 5.17 5.79 20.70
N GLY A 71 4.98 4.64 21.36
CA GLY A 71 3.74 4.25 22.01
C GLY A 71 3.35 5.20 23.15
N THR A 72 2.08 5.20 23.52
CA THR A 72 1.56 6.03 24.61
C THR A 72 1.93 5.40 25.95
N ALA A 73 2.52 6.17 26.86
CA ALA A 73 2.84 5.70 28.21
C ALA A 73 1.59 5.15 28.91
N VAL A 74 1.73 4.04 29.63
CA VAL A 74 0.61 3.33 30.26
C VAL A 74 0.72 3.36 31.77
N ASN A 75 -0.42 3.50 32.44
CA ASN A 75 -0.55 3.39 33.90
C ASN A 75 -1.75 2.50 34.23
N VAL A 76 -1.47 1.23 34.49
CA VAL A 76 -2.49 0.19 34.68
C VAL A 76 -2.69 -0.05 36.16
N THR A 77 -3.92 0.10 36.65
CA THR A 77 -4.28 -0.22 38.04
C THR A 77 -4.95 -1.59 38.11
N PHE A 78 -4.38 -2.52 38.87
CA PHE A 78 -5.00 -3.84 39.09
C PHE A 78 -6.17 -3.73 40.07
N GLY A 79 -7.26 -4.46 39.81
CA GLY A 79 -8.48 -4.38 40.61
C GLY A 79 -9.53 -5.43 40.23
N ASP A 80 -10.79 -5.06 40.38
CA ASP A 80 -11.94 -5.94 40.15
C ASP A 80 -12.47 -5.93 38.71
N GLY A 81 -11.89 -5.11 37.84
CA GLY A 81 -12.31 -4.95 36.44
C GLY A 81 -13.29 -3.79 36.24
N THR A 82 -13.68 -3.08 37.30
CA THR A 82 -14.57 -1.91 37.25
C THR A 82 -13.77 -0.61 37.33
N GLY A 83 -14.37 0.51 36.91
CA GLY A 83 -13.74 1.84 37.03
C GLY A 83 -12.41 2.00 36.28
N GLY A 84 -12.16 1.20 35.24
CA GLY A 84 -10.90 1.19 34.48
C GLY A 84 -9.78 0.36 35.11
N THR A 85 -10.04 -0.37 36.20
CA THR A 85 -9.07 -1.33 36.75
C THR A 85 -9.01 -2.62 35.93
N VAL A 86 -7.87 -3.32 35.97
CA VAL A 86 -7.68 -4.59 35.25
C VAL A 86 -7.77 -5.79 36.19
N LYS A 87 -8.50 -6.81 35.78
CA LYS A 87 -8.66 -8.09 36.49
C LYS A 87 -8.20 -9.29 35.66
N THR A 88 -8.35 -9.21 34.33
CA THR A 88 -7.97 -10.30 33.41
C THR A 88 -6.73 -9.94 32.60
N LEU A 89 -6.06 -10.98 32.07
CA LEU A 89 -4.94 -10.81 31.14
C LEU A 89 -5.36 -10.03 29.89
N ASP A 90 -6.57 -10.27 29.38
CA ASP A 90 -7.11 -9.54 28.23
C ASP A 90 -7.26 -8.05 28.51
N GLN A 91 -7.80 -7.68 29.69
CA GLN A 91 -7.91 -6.28 30.10
C GLN A 91 -6.54 -5.62 30.24
N LEU A 92 -5.55 -6.33 30.79
CA LEU A 92 -4.17 -5.85 30.85
C LEU A 92 -3.61 -5.63 29.42
N ASN A 93 -3.81 -6.60 28.53
CA ASN A 93 -3.35 -6.50 27.14
C ASN A 93 -4.03 -5.37 26.37
N THR A 94 -5.32 -5.11 26.59
CA THR A 94 -5.99 -3.94 26.00
C THR A 94 -5.33 -2.63 26.41
N GLN A 95 -4.90 -2.49 27.67
CA GLN A 95 -4.21 -1.28 28.15
C GLN A 95 -2.78 -1.20 27.61
N LEU A 96 -2.03 -2.32 27.60
CA LEU A 96 -0.64 -2.38 27.17
C LEU A 96 -0.45 -2.14 25.66
N GLN A 97 -1.44 -2.47 24.84
CA GLN A 97 -1.39 -2.30 23.37
C GLN A 97 -1.11 -0.84 22.96
N ALA A 98 -1.63 0.14 23.71
CA ALA A 98 -1.37 1.56 23.44
C ALA A 98 0.12 1.92 23.49
N ASN A 99 0.94 1.10 24.16
CA ASN A 99 2.38 1.24 24.29
C ASN A 99 3.15 0.14 23.55
N ASN A 100 2.52 -0.56 22.60
CA ASN A 100 3.16 -1.62 21.82
C ASN A 100 3.70 -2.78 22.67
N LEU A 101 3.04 -3.04 23.80
CA LEU A 101 3.37 -4.13 24.71
C LEU A 101 2.24 -5.16 24.75
N THR A 102 2.61 -6.39 25.08
CA THR A 102 1.69 -7.50 25.36
C THR A 102 2.18 -8.26 26.58
N ALA A 103 1.27 -8.95 27.25
CA ALA A 103 1.51 -9.73 28.43
C ALA A 103 1.00 -11.16 28.25
N THR A 104 1.76 -12.10 28.80
CA THR A 104 1.38 -13.52 28.90
C THR A 104 1.58 -13.99 30.33
N ILE A 105 0.84 -15.02 30.74
CA ILE A 105 1.03 -15.71 32.02
C ILE A 105 1.28 -17.17 31.72
N ASP A 106 2.38 -17.72 32.21
CA ASP A 106 2.69 -19.15 32.03
C ASP A 106 1.91 -20.05 33.01
N ALA A 107 2.07 -21.36 32.91
CA ALA A 107 1.40 -22.33 33.79
C ALA A 107 1.81 -22.20 35.28
N ASN A 108 2.92 -21.53 35.57
CA ASN A 108 3.43 -21.27 36.92
C ASN A 108 2.96 -19.92 37.48
N GLY A 109 2.20 -19.15 36.72
CA GLY A 109 1.72 -17.82 37.11
C GLY A 109 2.75 -16.70 36.88
N LEU A 110 3.82 -16.95 36.11
CA LEU A 110 4.79 -15.91 35.76
C LEU A 110 4.21 -14.99 34.70
N LEU A 111 3.99 -13.72 35.07
CA LEU A 111 3.62 -12.65 34.14
C LEU A 111 4.86 -12.20 33.36
N THR A 112 4.83 -12.36 32.03
CA THR A 112 5.85 -11.83 31.13
C THR A 112 5.25 -10.71 30.31
N VAL A 113 5.91 -9.55 30.29
CA VAL A 113 5.56 -8.44 29.38
C VAL A 113 6.62 -8.39 28.27
N SER A 114 6.15 -8.42 27.03
CA SER A 114 6.97 -8.44 25.83
C SER A 114 6.53 -7.33 24.87
N ALA A 115 7.42 -6.92 23.98
CA ALA A 115 7.05 -6.06 22.86
C ALA A 115 6.13 -6.82 21.91
N THR A 116 5.24 -6.10 21.21
CA THR A 116 4.48 -6.69 20.11
C THR A 116 5.40 -7.05 18.94
N ASN A 117 4.91 -7.84 17.98
CA ASN A 117 5.66 -8.23 16.78
C ASN A 117 6.13 -7.03 15.94
N ASP A 118 5.48 -5.87 16.09
CA ASP A 118 5.88 -4.63 15.43
C ASP A 118 7.19 -4.08 15.96
N TYR A 119 7.55 -4.39 17.20
CA TYR A 119 8.77 -3.88 17.85
C TYR A 119 9.53 -4.99 18.59
N ALA A 120 9.37 -6.23 18.15
CA ALA A 120 9.99 -7.40 18.78
C ALA A 120 11.54 -7.35 18.75
N SER A 121 12.13 -6.50 17.92
CA SER A 121 13.58 -6.24 17.86
C SER A 121 14.07 -5.25 18.93
N SER A 122 13.18 -4.61 19.67
CA SER A 122 13.51 -3.58 20.65
C SER A 122 13.53 -4.12 22.07
N THR A 123 14.46 -3.62 22.88
CA THR A 123 14.52 -3.94 24.31
C THR A 123 13.69 -2.94 25.12
N ILE A 124 12.67 -3.45 25.81
CA ILE A 124 11.86 -2.69 26.77
C ILE A 124 12.78 -2.10 27.86
N GLY A 125 12.56 -0.86 28.22
CA GLY A 125 13.36 -0.12 29.21
C GLY A 125 14.72 0.35 28.72
N SER A 126 15.08 0.13 27.45
CA SER A 126 16.33 0.66 26.88
C SER A 126 16.28 2.18 26.70
N ALA A 127 17.44 2.84 26.70
CA ALA A 127 17.52 4.29 26.51
C ALA A 127 16.97 4.76 25.15
N VAL A 128 17.06 3.90 24.12
CA VAL A 128 16.60 4.22 22.76
C VAL A 128 15.12 3.93 22.59
N ALA A 129 14.67 2.73 22.96
CA ALA A 129 13.29 2.32 22.74
C ALA A 129 12.33 2.83 23.83
N GLY A 130 12.82 3.18 25.02
CA GLY A 130 11.97 3.55 26.15
C GLY A 130 11.26 2.35 26.78
N GLY A 131 10.09 2.55 27.40
CA GLY A 131 9.35 1.47 28.07
C GLY A 131 9.87 1.11 29.45
N THR A 132 10.41 2.07 30.22
CA THR A 132 10.87 1.80 31.58
C THR A 132 9.70 1.42 32.46
N ILE A 133 9.81 0.27 33.13
CA ILE A 133 8.82 -0.23 34.08
C ILE A 133 8.82 0.58 35.38
N GLY A 134 7.64 0.78 35.95
CA GLY A 134 7.47 1.44 37.25
C GLY A 134 6.10 1.14 37.87
N GLY A 135 5.65 2.05 38.74
CA GLY A 135 4.41 1.92 39.49
C GLY A 135 4.60 1.18 40.81
N THR A 136 3.55 1.10 41.64
CA THR A 136 3.65 0.52 42.98
C THR A 136 3.75 -1.01 42.96
N ILE A 137 3.51 -1.65 41.81
CA ILE A 137 3.63 -3.11 41.69
C ILE A 137 5.08 -3.59 41.75
N THR A 138 6.05 -2.75 41.39
CA THR A 138 7.48 -3.11 41.37
C THR A 138 8.07 -3.34 42.76
N THR A 139 7.43 -2.81 43.80
CA THR A 139 7.77 -3.09 45.21
C THR A 139 6.97 -4.25 45.79
N SER A 140 5.95 -4.73 45.08
CA SER A 140 5.02 -5.76 45.54
C SER A 140 5.30 -7.12 44.88
N LEU A 141 5.92 -7.12 43.70
CA LEU A 141 6.37 -8.30 42.97
C LEU A 141 7.84 -8.13 42.56
N THR A 142 8.54 -9.26 42.42
CA THR A 142 9.90 -9.28 41.85
C THR A 142 9.82 -9.24 40.33
N TRP A 143 10.50 -8.28 39.71
CA TRP A 143 10.63 -8.17 38.25
C TRP A 143 12.06 -8.46 37.83
N THR A 144 12.23 -9.20 36.74
CA THR A 144 13.53 -9.37 36.10
C THR A 144 13.87 -8.16 35.24
N ASN A 145 15.17 -7.95 34.99
CA ASN A 145 15.60 -7.00 33.99
C ASN A 145 15.11 -7.45 32.61
N ALA A 146 14.70 -6.49 31.78
CA ALA A 146 14.38 -6.76 30.39
C ALA A 146 15.61 -7.35 29.67
N THR A 147 15.39 -8.45 28.98
CA THR A 147 16.42 -9.11 28.18
C THR A 147 16.43 -8.55 26.76
N THR A 148 17.59 -8.58 26.10
CA THR A 148 17.65 -8.33 24.67
C THR A 148 16.79 -9.35 23.92
N PRO A 149 16.19 -8.99 22.78
CA PRO A 149 15.43 -9.93 21.95
C PRO A 149 16.24 -11.19 21.66
N THR A 150 15.58 -12.33 21.79
CA THR A 150 16.18 -13.62 21.42
C THR A 150 16.28 -13.73 19.91
N VAL A 151 17.47 -14.01 19.42
CA VAL A 151 17.74 -14.11 17.98
C VAL A 151 17.41 -15.52 17.49
N ASP A 152 16.48 -15.63 16.54
CA ASP A 152 16.28 -16.84 15.74
C ASP A 152 17.25 -16.81 14.55
N ALA A 153 18.28 -17.66 14.59
CA ALA A 153 19.32 -17.71 13.56
C ALA A 153 18.77 -18.10 12.18
N VAL A 154 17.75 -18.96 12.11
CA VAL A 154 17.15 -19.39 10.84
C VAL A 154 16.34 -18.25 10.24
N ALA A 155 15.53 -17.57 11.06
CA ALA A 155 14.76 -16.41 10.60
C ALA A 155 15.67 -15.28 10.12
N GLN A 156 16.77 -15.01 10.83
CA GLN A 156 17.75 -13.99 10.44
C GLN A 156 18.46 -14.33 9.13
N ALA A 157 18.83 -15.59 8.91
CA ALA A 157 19.42 -16.02 7.65
C ALA A 157 18.46 -15.81 6.47
N THR A 158 17.18 -16.17 6.64
CA THR A 158 16.15 -15.92 5.63
C THR A 158 15.97 -14.43 5.36
N ARG A 159 15.87 -13.59 6.39
CA ARG A 159 15.74 -12.13 6.25
C ARG A 159 16.94 -11.49 5.58
N SER A 160 18.15 -11.96 5.89
CA SER A 160 19.38 -11.53 5.20
C SER A 160 19.33 -11.83 3.70
N ASN A 161 18.88 -13.03 3.34
CA ASN A 161 18.73 -13.40 1.93
C ASN A 161 17.69 -12.51 1.23
N LEU A 162 16.59 -12.16 1.90
CA LEU A 162 15.58 -11.24 1.36
C LEU A 162 16.12 -9.81 1.19
N VAL A 163 16.93 -9.31 2.12
CA VAL A 163 17.62 -8.02 1.97
C VAL A 163 18.55 -8.04 0.75
N ALA A 164 19.33 -9.11 0.57
CA ALA A 164 20.20 -9.26 -0.59
C ALA A 164 19.40 -9.32 -1.90
N GLN A 165 18.30 -10.08 -1.94
CA GLN A 165 17.40 -10.14 -3.09
C GLN A 165 16.79 -8.77 -3.42
N TYR A 166 16.32 -8.03 -2.41
CA TYR A 166 15.81 -6.67 -2.60
C TYR A 166 16.87 -5.77 -3.24
N ASN A 167 18.09 -5.76 -2.69
CA ASN A 167 19.17 -4.91 -3.20
C ASN A 167 19.59 -5.30 -4.63
N ASN A 168 19.57 -6.59 -4.96
CA ASN A 168 19.81 -7.06 -6.32
C ASN A 168 18.72 -6.57 -7.29
N ILE A 169 17.45 -6.61 -6.89
CA ILE A 169 16.34 -6.08 -7.70
C ILE A 169 16.47 -4.56 -7.84
N MET A 170 16.86 -3.83 -6.79
CA MET A 170 17.10 -2.38 -6.89
C MET A 170 18.21 -2.07 -7.91
N SER A 171 19.30 -2.84 -7.90
CA SER A 171 20.35 -2.71 -8.93
C SER A 171 19.82 -3.01 -10.33
N GLN A 172 18.94 -4.00 -10.50
CA GLN A 172 18.31 -4.28 -11.80
C GLN A 172 17.39 -3.14 -12.26
N ILE A 173 16.67 -2.50 -11.34
CA ILE A 173 15.87 -1.30 -11.63
C ILE A 173 16.79 -0.16 -12.08
N ASP A 174 17.91 0.07 -11.39
CA ASP A 174 18.88 1.10 -11.76
C ASP A 174 19.42 0.86 -13.17
N THR A 175 19.87 -0.37 -13.47
CA THR A 175 20.37 -0.74 -14.80
C THR A 175 19.29 -0.57 -15.85
N THR A 176 18.07 -1.08 -15.60
CA THR A 176 16.95 -0.96 -16.55
C THR A 176 16.60 0.51 -16.82
N SER A 177 16.60 1.35 -15.79
CA SER A 177 16.33 2.79 -15.91
C SER A 177 17.38 3.47 -16.78
N VAL A 178 18.66 3.12 -16.67
CA VAL A 178 19.75 3.70 -17.48
C VAL A 178 19.75 3.16 -18.91
N ASP A 179 19.43 1.89 -19.10
CA ASP A 179 19.46 1.22 -20.41
C ASP A 179 18.22 1.52 -21.26
N SER A 180 17.14 2.06 -20.67
CA SER A 180 15.86 2.41 -21.34
C SER A 180 15.96 3.65 -22.24
N SER A 181 16.90 3.65 -23.17
CA SER A 181 17.09 4.72 -24.15
C SER A 181 16.54 4.34 -25.53
N PHE A 182 16.00 5.33 -26.25
CA PHE A 182 15.64 5.21 -27.65
C PHE A 182 16.27 6.36 -28.44
N ASN A 183 17.07 6.03 -29.46
CA ASN A 183 17.82 7.01 -30.26
C ASN A 183 18.60 8.05 -29.43
N GLY A 184 19.17 7.61 -28.30
CA GLY A 184 19.95 8.47 -27.40
C GLY A 184 19.14 9.32 -26.42
N VAL A 185 17.81 9.16 -26.35
CA VAL A 185 16.95 9.82 -25.35
C VAL A 185 16.44 8.78 -24.36
N ASN A 186 16.65 9.04 -23.06
CA ASN A 186 16.16 8.21 -21.97
C ASN A 186 15.22 8.99 -21.04
N LEU A 187 13.91 8.81 -21.24
CA LEU A 187 12.87 9.47 -20.44
C LEU A 187 12.77 8.95 -18.99
N LEU A 188 13.43 7.83 -18.66
CA LEU A 188 13.52 7.31 -17.29
C LEU A 188 14.80 7.76 -16.57
N ASN A 189 15.71 8.45 -17.27
CA ASN A 189 16.92 9.02 -16.71
C ASN A 189 16.93 10.57 -16.77
N GLY A 190 15.76 11.19 -16.92
CA GLY A 190 15.60 12.65 -16.89
C GLY A 190 15.82 13.37 -18.22
N ASP A 191 16.06 12.67 -19.32
CA ASP A 191 16.19 13.31 -20.63
C ASP A 191 14.84 13.88 -21.11
N GLN A 192 14.89 14.74 -22.13
CA GLN A 192 13.71 15.33 -22.72
C GLN A 192 13.54 14.89 -24.17
N LEU A 193 12.31 14.59 -24.57
CA LEU A 193 11.95 14.34 -25.96
C LEU A 193 11.10 15.50 -26.48
N LYS A 194 11.65 16.28 -27.42
CA LYS A 194 10.88 17.28 -28.16
C LYS A 194 10.36 16.67 -29.46
N LEU A 195 9.04 16.60 -29.58
CA LEU A 195 8.33 16.17 -30.78
C LEU A 195 7.85 17.42 -31.52
N VAL A 196 8.20 17.53 -32.80
CA VAL A 196 7.76 18.63 -33.66
C VAL A 196 6.67 18.11 -34.60
N PHE A 197 5.57 18.85 -34.71
CA PHE A 197 4.39 18.45 -35.48
C PHE A 197 4.23 19.22 -36.81
N ASP A 198 4.99 20.28 -37.01
CA ASP A 198 4.96 21.12 -38.21
C ASP A 198 6.36 21.44 -38.73
N GLU A 199 6.48 21.78 -40.01
CA GLU A 199 7.77 22.06 -40.64
C GLU A 199 8.49 23.27 -40.02
N THR A 200 7.75 24.20 -39.43
CA THR A 200 8.30 25.42 -38.83
C THR A 200 8.80 25.24 -37.39
N GLY A 201 8.51 24.10 -36.75
CA GLY A 201 8.90 23.84 -35.37
C GLY A 201 8.12 24.61 -34.31
N LYS A 202 7.07 25.35 -34.70
CA LYS A 202 6.24 26.15 -33.80
C LYS A 202 5.20 25.31 -33.07
N SER A 203 4.75 24.22 -33.69
CA SER A 203 3.87 23.23 -33.09
C SER A 203 4.72 22.07 -32.57
N SER A 204 4.87 21.98 -31.25
CA SER A 204 5.67 20.92 -30.64
C SER A 204 5.09 20.44 -29.31
N LEU A 205 5.40 19.19 -28.95
CA LEU A 205 5.19 18.62 -27.63
C LEU A 205 6.54 18.30 -27.00
N ASN A 206 6.83 18.90 -25.85
CA ASN A 206 7.97 18.53 -25.02
C ASN A 206 7.52 17.51 -23.98
N ILE A 207 8.09 16.32 -24.03
CA ILE A 207 7.93 15.30 -23.00
C ILE A 207 9.18 15.38 -22.11
N THR A 208 8.99 15.75 -20.85
CA THR A 208 10.08 15.80 -19.88
C THR A 208 10.18 14.46 -19.19
N GLY A 209 11.35 13.83 -19.27
CA GLY A 209 11.63 12.60 -18.55
C GLY A 209 11.76 12.82 -17.06
N VAL A 210 11.69 11.72 -16.34
CA VAL A 210 11.84 11.62 -14.89
C VAL A 210 13.04 10.74 -14.59
N THR A 211 13.60 10.82 -13.38
CA THR A 211 14.67 9.91 -12.96
C THR A 211 14.06 8.80 -12.10
N PHE A 212 13.84 7.62 -12.67
CA PHE A 212 13.17 6.49 -12.01
C PHE A 212 14.09 5.29 -11.75
N ASN A 213 15.33 5.58 -11.39
CA ASN A 213 16.19 4.64 -10.69
C ASN A 213 15.72 4.46 -9.22
N SER A 214 16.29 3.49 -8.51
CA SER A 214 15.97 3.18 -7.11
C SER A 214 15.97 4.43 -6.21
N LYS A 215 16.98 5.30 -6.34
CA LYS A 215 17.08 6.56 -5.60
C LYS A 215 15.96 7.54 -5.96
N GLY A 216 15.67 7.73 -7.24
CA GLY A 216 14.63 8.62 -7.74
C GLY A 216 13.22 8.17 -7.34
N LEU A 217 13.02 6.86 -7.15
CA LEU A 217 11.80 6.26 -6.61
C LEU A 217 11.75 6.27 -5.07
N GLY A 218 12.79 6.78 -4.38
CA GLY A 218 12.87 6.79 -2.92
C GLY A 218 13.13 5.41 -2.29
N LEU A 219 13.57 4.44 -3.10
CA LEU A 219 13.90 3.08 -2.71
C LEU A 219 15.40 3.00 -2.38
N ALA A 220 15.73 3.28 -1.12
CA ALA A 220 17.10 3.10 -0.63
C ALA A 220 17.42 1.62 -0.46
N GLY A 221 18.69 1.25 -0.68
CA GLY A 221 19.19 -0.09 -0.37
C GLY A 221 18.97 -0.43 1.11
N LEU A 222 18.59 -1.68 1.36
CA LEU A 222 18.30 -2.18 2.70
C LEU A 222 19.57 -2.68 3.39
N VAL A 223 19.60 -2.53 4.71
CA VAL A 223 20.70 -2.96 5.56
C VAL A 223 20.29 -4.20 6.36
N GLN A 224 21.14 -5.23 6.31
CA GLN A 224 20.95 -6.45 7.08
C GLN A 224 20.94 -6.13 8.57
N GLY A 225 19.98 -6.70 9.31
CA GLY A 225 19.83 -6.46 10.74
C GLY A 225 19.14 -5.13 11.08
N VAL A 226 18.62 -4.40 10.10
CA VAL A 226 17.87 -3.16 10.31
C VAL A 226 16.48 -3.22 9.67
N ASP A 227 16.38 -3.41 8.35
CA ASP A 227 15.13 -3.14 7.63
C ASP A 227 14.09 -4.28 7.65
N PHE A 228 14.51 -5.54 7.83
CA PHE A 228 13.62 -6.71 7.94
C PHE A 228 13.69 -7.38 9.33
N ILE A 229 13.93 -6.60 10.37
CA ILE A 229 14.14 -7.15 11.73
C ILE A 229 12.82 -7.41 12.49
N ASP A 230 11.78 -6.62 12.22
CA ASP A 230 10.43 -6.76 12.79
C ASP A 230 9.36 -6.26 11.79
N ASN A 231 8.08 -6.32 12.19
CA ASN A 231 7.00 -5.91 11.30
C ASN A 231 7.01 -4.40 11.03
N SER A 232 7.38 -3.56 12.00
CA SER A 232 7.41 -2.10 11.79
C SER A 232 8.47 -1.72 10.75
N ALA A 233 9.69 -2.25 10.88
CA ALA A 233 10.76 -2.05 9.92
C ALA A 233 10.36 -2.54 8.51
N THR A 234 9.77 -3.73 8.43
CA THR A 234 9.31 -4.32 7.16
C THR A 234 8.18 -3.50 6.52
N ASN A 235 7.21 -3.03 7.32
CA ASN A 235 6.09 -2.21 6.85
C ASN A 235 6.56 -0.86 6.31
N ARG A 236 7.65 -0.28 6.84
CA ARG A 236 8.25 0.93 6.26
C ARG A 236 8.80 0.68 4.85
N VAL A 237 9.43 -0.47 4.61
CA VAL A 237 9.89 -0.85 3.27
C VAL A 237 8.70 -1.05 2.33
N LEU A 238 7.66 -1.76 2.80
CA LEU A 238 6.44 -1.98 2.03
C LEU A 238 5.74 -0.66 1.64
N ALA A 239 5.65 0.29 2.58
CA ALA A 239 5.08 1.61 2.31
C ALA A 239 5.84 2.36 1.20
N LYS A 240 7.18 2.31 1.21
CA LYS A 240 8.01 2.90 0.15
C LYS A 240 7.80 2.22 -1.20
N LEU A 241 7.71 0.89 -1.23
CA LEU A 241 7.43 0.13 -2.44
C LEU A 241 6.06 0.49 -3.04
N ASN A 242 5.02 0.62 -2.20
CA ASN A 242 3.70 1.04 -2.65
C ASN A 242 3.70 2.46 -3.21
N ALA A 243 4.41 3.40 -2.55
CA ALA A 243 4.57 4.75 -3.05
C ALA A 243 5.28 4.78 -4.42
N ALA A 244 6.41 4.07 -4.55
CA ALA A 244 7.12 3.94 -5.82
C ALA A 244 6.24 3.34 -6.94
N SER A 245 5.47 2.30 -6.63
CA SER A 245 4.53 1.68 -7.57
C SER A 245 3.43 2.65 -8.02
N SER A 246 2.91 3.48 -7.12
CA SER A 246 1.94 4.53 -7.44
C SER A 246 2.55 5.60 -8.37
N THR A 247 3.77 6.04 -8.08
CA THR A 247 4.50 7.01 -8.91
C THR A 247 4.74 6.49 -10.33
N LEU A 248 5.20 5.24 -10.48
CA LEU A 248 5.40 4.60 -11.79
C LEU A 248 4.11 4.51 -12.61
N ARG A 249 2.98 4.17 -11.97
CA ARG A 249 1.67 4.14 -12.65
C ARG A 249 1.20 5.52 -13.10
N SER A 250 1.45 6.55 -12.28
CA SER A 250 1.12 7.94 -12.63
C SER A 250 1.89 8.40 -13.86
N GLU A 251 3.19 8.09 -13.92
CA GLU A 251 4.02 8.43 -15.08
C GLU A 251 3.60 7.65 -16.33
N ALA A 252 3.33 6.35 -16.21
CA ALA A 252 2.84 5.54 -17.32
C ALA A 252 1.53 6.09 -17.90
N SER A 253 0.62 6.59 -17.05
CA SER A 253 -0.60 7.27 -17.49
C SER A 253 -0.32 8.58 -18.24
N THR A 254 0.68 9.33 -17.79
CA THR A 254 1.11 10.59 -18.43
C THR A 254 1.72 10.32 -19.80
N LEU A 255 2.63 9.36 -19.90
CA LEU A 255 3.20 8.90 -21.17
C LEU A 255 2.13 8.35 -22.12
N GLY A 256 1.16 7.59 -21.59
CA GLY A 256 0.01 7.11 -22.37
C GLY A 256 -0.84 8.24 -22.95
N SER A 257 -1.09 9.30 -22.16
CA SER A 257 -1.81 10.48 -22.63
C SER A 257 -1.04 11.24 -23.70
N ASN A 258 0.28 11.39 -23.53
CA ASN A 258 1.16 11.98 -24.55
C ASN A 258 1.15 11.16 -25.85
N LEU A 259 1.16 9.83 -25.75
CA LEU A 259 1.06 8.95 -26.92
C LEU A 259 -0.25 9.16 -27.68
N SER A 260 -1.39 9.29 -26.98
CA SER A 260 -2.67 9.59 -27.63
C SER A 260 -2.64 10.93 -28.38
N VAL A 261 -2.01 11.97 -27.82
CA VAL A 261 -1.83 13.25 -28.52
C VAL A 261 -0.99 13.07 -29.79
N VAL A 262 0.10 12.32 -29.72
CA VAL A 262 0.97 12.04 -30.88
C VAL A 262 0.21 11.26 -31.95
N GLN A 263 -0.59 10.26 -31.58
CA GLN A 263 -1.41 9.48 -32.52
C GLN A 263 -2.44 10.36 -33.23
N VAL A 264 -3.20 11.18 -32.49
CA VAL A 264 -4.18 12.11 -33.07
C VAL A 264 -3.51 13.09 -34.04
N ARG A 265 -2.35 13.63 -33.70
CA ARG A 265 -1.58 14.52 -34.59
C ARG A 265 -1.06 13.80 -35.83
N GLN A 266 -0.58 12.56 -35.67
CA GLN A 266 -0.14 11.74 -36.79
C GLN A 266 -1.29 11.51 -37.78
N ASP A 267 -2.47 11.16 -37.30
CA ASP A 267 -3.62 10.89 -38.17
C ASP A 267 -4.16 12.15 -38.84
N PHE A 268 -4.22 13.27 -38.12
CA PHE A 268 -4.54 14.57 -38.72
C PHE A 268 -3.58 14.92 -39.85
N ASN A 269 -2.27 14.76 -39.64
CA ASN A 269 -1.27 15.06 -40.65
C ASN A 269 -1.38 14.13 -41.86
N LYS A 270 -1.62 12.83 -41.68
CA LYS A 270 -1.89 11.90 -42.79
C LYS A 270 -3.10 12.34 -43.62
N ASN A 271 -4.19 12.71 -42.95
CA ASN A 271 -5.40 13.17 -43.63
C ASN A 271 -5.16 14.49 -44.38
N LEU A 272 -4.44 15.44 -43.78
CA LEU A 272 -4.07 16.69 -44.42
C LEU A 272 -3.21 16.45 -45.66
N ILE A 273 -2.20 15.56 -45.57
CA ILE A 273 -1.35 15.18 -46.70
C ILE A 273 -2.20 14.61 -47.84
N ASN A 274 -3.14 13.71 -47.55
CA ASN A 274 -4.01 13.11 -48.56
C ASN A 274 -4.87 14.18 -49.27
N VAL A 275 -5.49 15.10 -48.50
CA VAL A 275 -6.30 16.20 -49.07
C VAL A 275 -5.45 17.12 -49.93
N LEU A 276 -4.25 17.49 -49.48
CA LEU A 276 -3.33 18.34 -50.24
C LEU A 276 -2.82 17.65 -51.50
N GLN A 277 -2.55 16.34 -51.46
CA GLN A 277 -2.17 15.55 -52.64
C GLN A 277 -3.30 15.50 -53.68
N THR A 278 -4.54 15.22 -53.24
CA THR A 278 -5.71 15.26 -54.14
C THR A 278 -5.95 16.66 -54.69
N GLY A 279 -5.92 17.70 -53.84
CA GLY A 279 -6.09 19.09 -54.27
C GLY A 279 -5.03 19.54 -55.26
N SER A 280 -3.75 19.23 -54.99
CA SER A 280 -2.66 19.47 -55.93
C SER A 280 -2.88 18.74 -57.24
N SER A 281 -3.29 17.46 -57.20
CA SER A 281 -3.52 16.68 -58.41
C SER A 281 -4.66 17.27 -59.24
N ASN A 282 -5.75 17.72 -58.62
CA ASN A 282 -6.86 18.37 -59.33
C ASN A 282 -6.47 19.71 -59.97
N LEU A 283 -5.49 20.43 -59.41
CA LEU A 283 -5.01 21.70 -59.95
C LEU A 283 -3.98 21.52 -61.08
N THR A 284 -3.25 20.40 -61.09
CA THR A 284 -2.16 20.19 -62.06
C THR A 284 -2.47 19.14 -63.11
N LEU A 285 -3.37 18.20 -62.85
CA LEU A 285 -3.82 17.22 -63.83
C LEU A 285 -4.79 17.89 -64.80
N ALA A 286 -4.46 17.82 -66.08
CA ALA A 286 -5.36 18.22 -67.14
C ALA A 286 -6.51 17.19 -67.27
N ASP A 287 -7.73 17.66 -67.52
CA ASP A 287 -8.85 16.78 -67.84
C ASP A 287 -8.59 16.14 -69.21
N THR A 288 -8.34 14.84 -69.22
CA THR A 288 -8.00 14.10 -70.43
C THR A 288 -9.13 14.11 -71.47
N ASN A 289 -10.39 14.28 -71.06
CA ASN A 289 -11.51 14.38 -71.99
C ASN A 289 -11.56 15.76 -72.65
N GLU A 290 -11.33 16.82 -71.89
CA GLU A 290 -11.29 18.18 -72.43
C GLU A 290 -10.08 18.37 -73.34
N GLU A 291 -8.90 17.92 -72.92
CA GLU A 291 -7.69 17.94 -73.75
C GLU A 291 -7.85 17.07 -75.00
N ALA A 292 -8.52 15.91 -74.92
CA ALA A 292 -8.83 15.09 -76.09
C ALA A 292 -9.79 15.78 -77.05
N ALA A 293 -10.84 16.44 -76.55
CA ALA A 293 -11.78 17.20 -77.35
C ALA A 293 -11.11 18.41 -78.02
N ASN A 294 -10.26 19.14 -77.30
CA ASN A 294 -9.47 20.25 -77.85
C ASN A 294 -8.46 19.77 -78.90
N SER A 295 -7.79 18.65 -78.66
CA SER A 295 -6.88 18.03 -79.63
C SER A 295 -7.61 17.59 -80.91
N GLN A 296 -8.81 17.02 -80.77
CA GLN A 296 -9.66 16.63 -81.90
C GLN A 296 -10.15 17.87 -82.66
N ALA A 297 -10.63 18.90 -81.96
CA ALA A 297 -11.06 20.16 -82.57
C ALA A 297 -9.90 20.88 -83.28
N LEU A 298 -8.70 20.86 -82.69
CA LEU A 298 -7.48 21.39 -83.31
C LEU A 298 -7.13 20.62 -84.58
N SER A 299 -7.18 19.29 -84.55
CA SER A 299 -6.95 18.44 -85.72
C SER A 299 -7.96 18.75 -86.83
N THR A 300 -9.24 18.93 -86.49
CA THR A 300 -10.28 19.35 -87.43
C THR A 300 -10.02 20.76 -87.97
N ARG A 301 -9.63 21.72 -87.14
CA ARG A 301 -9.23 23.08 -87.59
C ARG A 301 -8.02 23.05 -88.51
N GLN A 302 -7.01 22.24 -88.21
CA GLN A 302 -5.82 22.09 -89.06
C GLN A 302 -6.19 21.47 -90.41
N SER A 303 -7.04 20.44 -90.42
CA SER A 303 -7.57 19.86 -91.66
C SER A 303 -8.35 20.88 -92.49
N ILE A 304 -9.24 21.67 -91.87
CA ILE A 304 -9.98 22.74 -92.54
C ILE A 304 -9.04 23.83 -93.05
N ALA A 305 -8.03 24.24 -92.28
CA ALA A 305 -7.07 25.27 -92.69
C ALA A 305 -6.22 24.80 -93.89
N VAL A 306 -5.81 23.54 -93.90
CA VAL A 306 -5.08 22.93 -95.03
C VAL A 306 -5.98 22.82 -96.25
N SER A 307 -7.23 22.37 -96.10
CA SER A 307 -8.21 22.31 -97.20
C SER A 307 -8.57 23.70 -97.74
N ALA A 308 -8.75 24.70 -96.87
CA ALA A 308 -9.02 26.08 -97.25
C ALA A 308 -7.82 26.72 -97.96
N LEU A 309 -6.58 26.44 -97.54
CA LEU A 309 -5.36 26.85 -98.24
C LEU A 309 -5.23 26.16 -99.60
N SER A 310 -5.55 24.87 -99.67
CA SER A 310 -5.62 24.10 -100.93
C SER A 310 -6.66 24.69 -101.89
N LEU A 311 -7.86 25.02 -101.40
CA LEU A 311 -8.94 25.66 -102.17
C LEU A 311 -8.57 27.09 -102.60
N ALA A 312 -7.91 27.87 -101.74
CA ALA A 312 -7.41 29.20 -102.09
C ALA A 312 -6.33 29.13 -103.20
N ASN A 313 -5.41 28.17 -103.12
CA ASN A 313 -4.42 27.94 -104.18
C ASN A 313 -5.06 27.43 -105.48
N GLN A 314 -6.06 26.55 -105.41
CA GLN A 314 -6.84 26.11 -106.58
C GLN A 314 -7.65 27.27 -107.19
N SER A 315 -8.28 28.10 -106.36
CA SER A 315 -9.01 29.30 -106.80
C SER A 315 -8.08 30.29 -107.51
N GLN A 316 -6.88 30.56 -106.96
CA GLN A 316 -5.86 31.39 -107.62
C GLN A 316 -5.40 30.80 -108.96
N GLN A 317 -5.29 29.47 -109.09
CA GLN A 317 -4.99 28.80 -110.36
C GLN A 317 -6.16 28.84 -111.36
N SER A 318 -7.42 28.66 -110.93
CA SER A 318 -8.60 28.78 -111.80
C SER A 318 -8.83 30.20 -112.30
N VAL A 319 -8.56 31.23 -111.48
CA VAL A 319 -8.56 32.63 -111.92
C VAL A 319 -7.49 32.86 -112.98
N LEU A 320 -6.30 32.26 -112.83
CA LEU A 320 -5.24 32.32 -113.83
C LEU A 320 -5.62 31.59 -115.13
N GLN A 321 -6.47 30.56 -115.07
CA GLN A 321 -6.95 29.81 -116.23
C GLN A 321 -8.10 30.53 -116.98
N LEU A 322 -8.87 31.37 -116.29
CA LEU A 322 -9.90 32.25 -116.87
C LEU A 322 -9.30 33.49 -117.56
N LEU A 323 -8.11 33.92 -117.14
CA LEU A 323 -7.36 35.05 -117.70
C LEU A 323 -6.40 34.63 -118.83
N ARG A 324 -6.55 33.41 -119.37
CA ARG A 324 -5.77 32.86 -120.48
C ARG A 324 -6.62 32.65 -121.72
#